data_AF-A0A9D6SXV1-F1
#
_entry.id   AF-A0A9D6SXV1-F1
#
_cell.length_a   1.000
_cell.length_b   1.000
_cell.length_c   1.000
_cell.angle_alpha   90.00
_cell.angle_beta   90.00
_cell.angle_gamma   90.00
#
_symmetry.space_group_name_H-M   'P 1'
#
loop_
_entity.id
_entity.type
_entity.pdbx_description
1 polymer ?
#
loop_
_entity_poly.entity_id
_entity_poly.type
_entity_poly.pdbx_seq_one_letter_code
_entity_poly.pdbx_strand_id
1 'polypeptide(L)'
;MERSRSVVTPERFAAGMTFEQYVRYVGTPENLAREASQGGTRRDWSGWLRQAYERARLTEAQTAAIRWLAAQSGGPAKVLGLAEEWSSDCRRDLPMLARLAEAGSLELRIFRRDGQRFMRSQTPTLAEYPDSNADLMAELMNLKNGQAWASIPVAVFYTKDLEPLYRYVEYPAIYHKDRIVGTLRAPRPGETREQTQARGDRAFMAMLESPFFHVWACAGIDQILSALYERLVVGSLEGQP
;
A
#
# COMPACT_ATOMS: atom_id res chain seq x y z
N MET A 1 -17.35 -13.68 17.83
CA MET A 1 -17.04 -12.24 17.88
C MET A 1 -18.01 -11.57 16.92
N GLU A 2 -18.94 -10.75 17.39
CA GLU A 2 -19.79 -9.97 16.50
C GLU A 2 -18.90 -9.22 15.52
N ARG A 3 -19.07 -9.47 14.22
CA ARG A 3 -18.41 -8.65 13.21
C ARG A 3 -18.99 -7.24 13.38
N SER A 4 -18.19 -6.32 13.94
CA SER A 4 -18.53 -4.90 13.84
C SER A 4 -18.75 -4.61 12.36
N ARG A 5 -19.87 -3.97 12.01
CA ARG A 5 -20.17 -3.58 10.64
C ARG A 5 -18.95 -2.84 10.06
N SER A 6 -18.43 -3.32 8.92
CA SER A 6 -17.28 -2.70 8.24
C SER A 6 -17.57 -1.24 7.96
N VAL A 7 -16.54 -0.39 8.11
CA VAL A 7 -16.62 1.03 7.74
C VAL A 7 -16.54 1.24 6.22
N VAL A 8 -16.21 0.19 5.46
CA VAL A 8 -16.14 0.22 3.98
C VAL A 8 -17.54 -0.02 3.39
N THR A 9 -18.40 1.00 3.44
CA THR A 9 -19.68 0.98 2.73
C THR A 9 -19.50 1.26 1.22
N PRO A 10 -20.50 0.98 0.37
CA PRO A 10 -20.46 1.39 -1.05
C PRO A 10 -20.16 2.87 -1.26
N GLU A 11 -20.78 3.74 -0.46
CA GLU A 11 -20.60 5.20 -0.52
C GLU A 11 -19.19 5.57 -0.07
N ARG A 12 -18.69 4.96 1.02
CA ARG A 12 -17.34 5.20 1.50
C ARG A 12 -16.31 4.78 0.47
N PHE A 13 -16.46 3.60 -0.12
CA PHE A 13 -15.59 3.10 -1.18
C PHE A 13 -15.57 4.05 -2.39
N ALA A 14 -16.74 4.47 -2.87
CA ALA A 14 -16.88 5.38 -4.01
C ALA A 14 -16.23 6.76 -3.80
N ALA A 15 -16.10 7.20 -2.54
CA ALA A 15 -15.44 8.46 -2.19
C ALA A 15 -13.91 8.43 -2.37
N GLY A 16 -13.31 7.26 -2.56
CA GLY A 16 -11.87 7.12 -2.81
C GLY A 16 -11.45 7.65 -4.18
N MET A 17 -10.20 8.09 -4.26
CA MET A 17 -9.61 8.59 -5.51
C MET A 17 -9.32 7.43 -6.47
N THR A 18 -9.54 7.63 -7.77
CA THR A 18 -8.87 6.79 -8.77
C THR A 18 -7.36 6.97 -8.69
N PHE A 19 -6.58 6.07 -9.31
CA PHE A 19 -5.12 6.23 -9.36
C PHE A 19 -4.70 7.57 -9.99
N GLU A 20 -5.35 7.98 -11.09
CA GLU A 20 -5.08 9.26 -11.72
C GLU A 20 -5.39 10.45 -10.81
N GLN A 21 -6.54 10.42 -10.12
CA GLN A 21 -6.91 11.46 -9.15
C GLN A 21 -5.90 11.52 -8.00
N TYR A 22 -5.45 10.37 -7.50
CA TYR A 22 -4.42 10.31 -6.45
C TYR A 22 -3.10 10.93 -6.92
N VAL A 23 -2.63 10.59 -8.12
CA VAL A 23 -1.39 11.17 -8.69
C VAL A 23 -1.50 12.69 -8.86
N ARG A 24 -2.67 13.21 -9.26
CA ARG A 24 -2.92 14.65 -9.32
C ARG A 24 -2.91 15.27 -7.92
N TYR A 25 -3.62 14.67 -6.97
CA TYR A 25 -3.72 15.12 -5.58
C TYR A 25 -2.34 15.27 -4.94
N VAL A 26 -1.44 14.30 -5.16
CA VAL A 26 -0.07 14.32 -4.59
C VAL A 26 0.68 15.61 -4.89
N GLY A 27 0.50 16.20 -6.08
CA GLY A 27 1.15 17.44 -6.50
C GLY A 27 0.40 18.72 -6.15
N THR A 28 -0.74 18.63 -5.45
CA THR A 28 -1.53 19.82 -5.10
C THR A 28 -0.88 20.62 -3.96
N PRO A 29 -1.07 21.95 -3.92
CA PRO A 29 -0.66 22.76 -2.77
C PRO A 29 -1.26 22.26 -1.46
N GLU A 30 -2.50 21.78 -1.49
CA GLU A 30 -3.18 21.18 -0.34
C GLU A 30 -2.39 19.99 0.22
N ASN A 31 -2.03 19.02 -0.63
CA ASN A 31 -1.26 17.88 -0.17
C ASN A 31 0.13 18.31 0.32
N LEU A 32 0.82 19.18 -0.40
CA LEU A 32 2.18 19.62 -0.07
C LEU A 32 2.27 20.45 1.22
N ALA A 33 1.16 21.05 1.68
CA ALA A 33 1.07 21.74 2.96
C ALA A 33 0.95 20.80 4.17
N ARG A 34 0.62 19.52 3.96
CA ARG A 34 0.49 18.52 5.02
C ARG A 34 1.85 18.18 5.62
N GLU A 35 1.83 17.71 6.86
CA GLU A 35 3.02 17.29 7.58
C GLU A 35 3.76 16.15 6.86
N ALA A 36 5.10 16.21 6.89
CA ALA A 36 6.00 15.20 6.33
C ALA A 36 6.37 14.12 7.37
N SER A 37 6.62 12.88 6.91
CA SER A 37 6.84 11.71 7.77
C SER A 37 8.12 11.72 8.60
N GLN A 38 9.12 12.54 8.25
CA GLN A 38 10.40 12.65 8.97
C GLN A 38 10.72 14.09 9.39
N GLY A 39 9.69 14.94 9.49
CA GLY A 39 9.86 16.38 9.61
C GLY A 39 10.26 17.04 8.27
N GLY A 40 10.24 18.37 8.25
CA GLY A 40 10.53 19.15 7.05
C GLY A 40 9.35 19.28 6.09
N THR A 41 9.64 19.57 4.83
CA THR A 41 8.63 19.85 3.79
C THR A 41 8.22 18.57 3.05
N ARG A 42 6.92 18.38 2.85
CA ARG A 42 6.40 17.27 2.05
C ARG A 42 6.84 17.46 0.58
N ARG A 43 7.43 16.41 0.02
CA ARG A 43 7.96 16.41 -1.35
C ARG A 43 6.87 16.04 -2.35
N ASP A 44 6.83 16.73 -3.49
CA ASP A 44 6.01 16.31 -4.62
C ASP A 44 6.56 15.02 -5.25
N TRP A 45 5.79 13.95 -5.12
CA TRP A 45 6.07 12.63 -5.70
C TRP A 45 5.21 12.32 -6.93
N SER A 46 4.37 13.27 -7.39
CA SER A 46 3.43 13.05 -8.49
C SER A 46 4.16 12.67 -9.79
N GLY A 47 5.25 13.36 -10.11
CA GLY A 47 6.09 13.06 -11.27
C GLY A 47 6.73 11.66 -11.19
N TRP A 48 7.19 11.27 -10.01
CA TRP A 48 7.74 9.93 -9.79
C TRP A 48 6.67 8.85 -9.99
N LEU A 49 5.46 9.06 -9.44
CA LEU A 49 4.35 8.10 -9.57
C LEU A 49 3.89 7.92 -11.01
N ARG A 50 3.82 9.01 -11.80
CA ARG A 50 3.53 8.93 -13.25
C ARG A 50 4.54 8.04 -13.96
N GLN A 51 5.83 8.31 -13.77
CA GLN A 51 6.89 7.52 -14.40
C GLN A 51 6.91 6.07 -13.93
N ALA A 52 6.63 5.82 -12.64
CA ALA A 52 6.54 4.47 -12.11
C ALA A 52 5.38 3.68 -12.73
N TYR A 53 4.23 4.32 -12.93
CA TYR A 53 3.08 3.73 -13.62
C TYR A 53 3.31 3.52 -15.13
N GLU A 54 4.01 4.45 -15.78
CA GLU A 54 4.46 4.30 -17.16
C GLU A 54 5.41 3.12 -17.33
N ARG A 55 6.21 2.79 -16.32
CA ARG A 55 7.11 1.61 -16.31
C ARG A 55 6.46 0.33 -15.79
N ALA A 56 5.41 0.43 -14.98
CA ALA A 56 4.75 -0.73 -14.40
C ALA A 56 4.18 -1.64 -15.50
N ARG A 57 4.62 -2.90 -15.50
CA ARG A 57 4.18 -3.94 -16.43
C ARG A 57 3.82 -5.19 -15.63
N LEU A 58 2.68 -5.76 -15.95
CA LEU A 58 2.36 -7.13 -15.54
C LEU A 58 2.98 -8.09 -16.55
N THR A 59 3.35 -9.27 -16.09
CA THR A 59 3.63 -10.38 -17.00
C THR A 59 2.34 -10.86 -17.67
N GLU A 60 2.47 -11.63 -18.75
CA GLU A 60 1.32 -12.27 -19.40
C GLU A 60 0.59 -13.20 -18.43
N ALA A 61 1.32 -13.95 -17.61
CA ALA A 61 0.76 -14.83 -16.59
C ALA A 61 -0.03 -14.06 -15.52
N GLN A 62 0.51 -12.95 -15.02
CA GLN A 62 -0.19 -12.08 -14.05
C GLN A 62 -1.46 -11.49 -14.65
N THR A 63 -1.41 -11.05 -15.91
CA THR A 63 -2.56 -10.52 -16.65
C THR A 63 -3.64 -11.58 -16.85
N ALA A 64 -3.26 -12.79 -17.26
CA ALA A 64 -4.19 -13.90 -17.44
C ALA A 64 -4.83 -14.32 -16.10
N ALA A 65 -4.04 -14.39 -15.04
CA ALA A 65 -4.51 -14.76 -13.71
C ALA A 65 -5.56 -13.78 -13.18
N ILE A 66 -5.32 -12.46 -13.24
CA ILE A 66 -6.32 -11.51 -12.70
C ILE A 66 -7.61 -11.50 -13.51
N ARG A 67 -7.54 -11.63 -14.83
CA ARG A 67 -8.72 -11.73 -15.70
C ARG A 67 -9.53 -12.99 -15.38
N TRP A 68 -8.86 -14.11 -15.19
CA TRP A 68 -9.50 -15.36 -14.83
C TRP A 68 -10.18 -15.24 -13.45
N LEU A 69 -9.46 -14.70 -12.44
CA LEU A 69 -10.00 -14.49 -11.09
C LEU A 69 -11.23 -13.59 -11.10
N ALA A 70 -11.16 -12.44 -11.78
CA ALA A 70 -12.27 -11.48 -11.84
C ALA A 70 -13.51 -12.03 -12.56
N ALA A 71 -13.35 -13.00 -13.47
CA ALA A 71 -14.44 -13.65 -14.17
C ALA A 71 -15.18 -14.71 -13.31
N GLN A 72 -14.64 -15.12 -12.17
CA GLN A 72 -15.27 -16.12 -11.32
C GLN A 72 -16.46 -15.54 -10.53
N SER A 73 -17.43 -16.40 -10.20
CA SER A 73 -18.47 -16.05 -9.25
C SER A 73 -17.84 -15.75 -7.88
N GLY A 74 -18.12 -14.58 -7.31
CA GLY A 74 -17.48 -14.12 -6.08
C GLY A 74 -16.01 -13.74 -6.23
N GLY A 75 -15.51 -13.60 -7.47
CA GLY A 75 -14.16 -13.11 -7.75
C GLY A 75 -13.95 -11.64 -7.36
N PRO A 76 -12.69 -11.16 -7.39
CA PRO A 76 -12.38 -9.76 -7.12
C PRO A 76 -13.04 -8.85 -8.15
N ALA A 77 -13.63 -7.75 -7.69
CA ALA A 77 -14.19 -6.69 -8.52
C ALA A 77 -13.79 -5.28 -8.06
N LYS A 78 -13.34 -5.14 -6.81
CA LYS A 78 -13.01 -3.85 -6.17
C LYS A 78 -11.71 -3.95 -5.40
N VAL A 79 -10.94 -2.87 -5.40
CA VAL A 79 -9.70 -2.74 -4.65
C VAL A 79 -9.71 -1.43 -3.86
N LEU A 80 -9.58 -1.50 -2.54
CA LEU A 80 -9.33 -0.35 -1.69
C LEU A 80 -7.84 -0.25 -1.41
N GLY A 81 -7.23 0.87 -1.77
CA GLY A 81 -5.86 1.22 -1.40
C GLY A 81 -5.85 2.23 -0.24
N LEU A 82 -5.15 1.95 0.85
CA LEU A 82 -4.83 2.95 1.89
C LEU A 82 -3.34 3.28 1.80
N ALA A 83 -3.00 4.54 1.51
CA ALA A 83 -1.65 4.89 1.12
C ALA A 83 -1.26 6.34 1.41
N GLU A 84 0.05 6.60 1.37
CA GLU A 84 0.66 7.92 1.39
C GLU A 84 1.92 7.91 0.53
N GLU A 85 2.13 8.96 -0.27
CA GLU A 85 3.21 9.05 -1.25
C GLU A 85 4.59 9.15 -0.61
N TRP A 86 4.66 9.58 0.65
CA TRP A 86 5.92 9.64 1.39
C TRP A 86 6.47 8.23 1.67
N SER A 87 5.62 7.20 1.68
CA SER A 87 6.05 5.81 1.83
C SER A 87 6.67 5.30 0.53
N SER A 88 7.88 4.78 0.60
CA SER A 88 8.50 4.09 -0.54
C SER A 88 7.67 2.87 -0.96
N ASP A 89 7.05 2.16 -0.02
CA ASP A 89 6.27 0.98 -0.34
C ASP A 89 5.00 1.33 -1.13
N CYS A 90 4.33 2.43 -0.79
CA CYS A 90 3.18 2.92 -1.55
C CYS A 90 3.60 3.31 -2.97
N ARG A 91 4.76 3.97 -3.10
CA ARG A 91 5.36 4.30 -4.40
C ARG A 91 5.70 3.03 -5.21
N ARG A 92 6.15 1.96 -4.57
CA ARG A 92 6.40 0.66 -5.22
C ARG A 92 5.11 0.04 -5.77
N ASP A 93 4.10 -0.08 -4.91
CA ASP A 93 3.00 -1.01 -5.16
C ASP A 93 1.79 -0.35 -5.82
N LEU A 94 1.48 0.91 -5.53
CA LEU A 94 0.30 1.57 -6.13
C LEU A 94 0.31 1.56 -7.67
N PRO A 95 1.44 1.83 -8.36
CA PRO A 95 1.47 1.73 -9.82
C PRO A 95 1.19 0.32 -10.33
N MET A 96 1.67 -0.72 -9.63
CA MET A 96 1.40 -2.12 -10.01
C MET A 96 -0.05 -2.52 -9.71
N LEU A 97 -0.62 -2.06 -8.60
CA LEU A 97 -2.03 -2.25 -8.25
C LEU A 97 -2.97 -1.59 -9.26
N ALA A 98 -2.62 -0.40 -9.75
CA ALA A 98 -3.37 0.26 -10.82
C ALA A 98 -3.36 -0.59 -12.11
N ARG A 99 -2.20 -1.13 -12.50
CA ARG A 99 -2.10 -2.05 -13.65
C ARG A 99 -2.89 -3.34 -13.45
N LEU A 100 -2.83 -3.91 -12.25
CA LEU A 100 -3.59 -5.12 -11.90
C LEU A 100 -5.10 -4.87 -12.01
N ALA A 101 -5.57 -3.74 -11.46
CA ALA A 101 -6.96 -3.34 -11.52
C ALA A 101 -7.43 -3.12 -12.96
N GLU A 102 -6.66 -2.41 -13.79
CA GLU A 102 -6.94 -2.23 -15.22
C GLU A 102 -7.05 -3.56 -15.96
N ALA A 103 -6.06 -4.45 -15.76
CA ALA A 103 -6.01 -5.75 -16.43
C ALA A 103 -7.20 -6.64 -16.07
N GLY A 104 -7.64 -6.61 -14.82
CA GLY A 104 -8.77 -7.36 -14.29
C GLY A 104 -10.12 -6.65 -14.36
N SER A 105 -10.17 -5.42 -14.89
CA SER A 105 -11.38 -4.56 -14.84
C SER A 105 -11.94 -4.37 -13.42
N LEU A 106 -11.05 -4.26 -12.43
CA LEU A 106 -11.41 -3.97 -11.04
C LEU A 106 -11.52 -2.46 -10.82
N GLU A 107 -12.46 -2.05 -9.98
CA GLU A 107 -12.52 -0.66 -9.53
C GLU A 107 -11.50 -0.41 -8.42
N LEU A 108 -10.50 0.44 -8.66
CA LEU A 108 -9.50 0.84 -7.67
C LEU A 108 -9.84 2.20 -7.05
N ARG A 109 -9.91 2.24 -5.71
CA ARG A 109 -10.18 3.45 -4.92
C ARG A 109 -9.11 3.63 -3.85
N ILE A 110 -8.43 4.78 -3.87
CA ILE A 110 -7.29 5.10 -3.02
C ILE A 110 -7.70 6.15 -1.98
N PHE A 111 -7.37 5.86 -0.72
CA PHE A 111 -7.56 6.71 0.44
C PHE A 111 -6.21 7.10 1.03
N ARG A 112 -6.16 8.32 1.54
CA ARG A 112 -5.01 8.84 2.30
C ARG A 112 -5.00 8.18 3.67
N ARG A 113 -3.86 7.69 4.18
CA ARG A 113 -3.84 7.20 5.57
C ARG A 113 -3.96 8.36 6.56
N ASP A 114 -3.15 9.39 6.34
CA ASP A 114 -2.95 10.49 7.28
C ASP A 114 -3.99 11.60 7.06
N GLY A 115 -4.08 12.55 8.00
CA GLY A 115 -4.81 13.81 7.84
C GLY A 115 -3.88 14.93 7.39
N GLN A 116 -4.10 16.15 7.89
CA GLN A 116 -3.11 17.24 7.83
C GLN A 116 -1.83 16.89 8.58
N ARG A 117 -1.93 16.11 9.66
CA ARG A 117 -0.80 15.65 10.48
C ARG A 117 -0.35 14.26 10.07
N PHE A 118 0.95 14.02 10.18
CA PHE A 118 1.55 12.71 10.03
C PHE A 118 1.11 11.83 11.20
N MET A 119 0.55 10.67 10.87
CA MET A 119 0.07 9.69 11.83
C MET A 119 1.24 8.97 12.49
N ARG A 120 1.42 9.19 13.80
CA ARG A 120 2.52 8.64 14.59
C ARG A 120 2.12 7.45 15.46
N SER A 121 0.87 7.43 15.90
CA SER A 121 0.34 6.36 16.74
C SER A 121 0.37 5.02 16.01
N GLN A 122 0.78 3.98 16.74
CA GLN A 122 0.71 2.60 16.22
C GLN A 122 -0.73 2.22 15.90
N THR A 123 -1.69 2.57 16.78
CA THR A 123 -3.13 2.32 16.66
C THR A 123 -3.89 3.66 16.63
N PRO A 124 -3.93 4.34 15.47
CA PRO A 124 -4.54 5.66 15.33
C PRO A 124 -6.06 5.61 15.48
N THR A 125 -6.65 6.72 15.92
CA THR A 125 -8.11 6.88 16.01
C THR A 125 -8.55 8.20 15.38
N LEU A 126 -9.83 8.32 15.01
CA LEU A 126 -10.39 9.58 14.54
C LEU A 126 -10.43 10.67 15.62
N ALA A 127 -10.44 10.30 16.91
CA ALA A 127 -10.31 11.28 17.98
C ALA A 127 -8.93 11.97 17.95
N GLU A 128 -7.88 11.23 17.58
CA GLU A 128 -6.53 11.76 17.47
C GLU A 128 -6.28 12.44 16.10
N TYR A 129 -6.82 11.87 15.02
CA TYR A 129 -6.64 12.33 13.64
C TYR A 129 -8.01 12.50 12.93
N PRO A 130 -8.77 13.57 13.25
CA PRO A 130 -10.17 13.70 12.83
C PRO A 130 -10.38 13.90 11.32
N ASP A 131 -9.35 14.33 10.60
CA ASP A 131 -9.36 14.62 9.16
C ASP A 131 -8.59 13.57 8.33
N SER A 132 -8.28 12.44 8.97
CA SER A 132 -7.60 11.28 8.38
C SER A 132 -8.58 10.17 8.01
N ASN A 133 -8.05 9.02 7.58
CA ASN A 133 -8.81 7.78 7.47
C ASN A 133 -8.38 6.76 8.55
N ALA A 134 -8.22 7.22 9.79
CA ALA A 134 -7.86 6.37 10.93
C ALA A 134 -8.90 5.28 11.24
N ASP A 135 -10.17 5.50 10.91
CA ASP A 135 -11.24 4.49 10.92
C ASP A 135 -10.95 3.33 9.95
N LEU A 136 -10.62 3.64 8.69
CA LEU A 136 -10.19 2.63 7.72
C LEU A 136 -8.92 1.92 8.21
N MET A 137 -7.97 2.68 8.75
CA MET A 137 -6.73 2.09 9.25
C MET A 137 -6.99 1.13 10.42
N ALA A 138 -7.89 1.46 11.34
CA ALA A 138 -8.25 0.62 12.48
C ALA A 138 -8.84 -0.74 12.06
N GLU A 139 -9.67 -0.78 11.00
CA GLU A 139 -10.16 -2.04 10.42
C GLU A 139 -9.03 -2.83 9.72
N LEU A 140 -8.06 -2.11 9.14
CA LEU A 140 -7.07 -2.64 8.21
C LEU A 140 -5.65 -2.82 8.80
N MET A 141 -5.55 -2.81 10.13
CA MET A 141 -4.29 -2.91 10.88
C MET A 141 -3.44 -4.11 10.48
N ASN A 142 -2.13 -3.89 10.38
CA ASN A 142 -1.16 -4.96 10.20
C ASN A 142 -0.89 -5.65 11.53
N LEU A 143 -1.26 -6.92 11.64
CA LEU A 143 -1.06 -7.72 12.83
C LEU A 143 0.23 -8.55 12.66
N LYS A 144 1.29 -8.19 13.37
CA LYS A 144 2.59 -8.87 13.31
C LYS A 144 3.15 -9.01 14.72
N ASN A 145 3.61 -10.22 15.06
CA ASN A 145 4.23 -10.53 16.35
C ASN A 145 3.36 -10.15 17.57
N GLY A 146 2.04 -10.35 17.48
CA GLY A 146 1.10 -10.00 18.55
C GLY A 146 0.84 -8.49 18.72
N GLN A 147 1.34 -7.67 17.79
CA GLN A 147 1.16 -6.21 17.79
C GLN A 147 0.41 -5.75 16.54
N ALA A 148 -0.24 -4.60 16.63
CA ALA A 148 -0.98 -3.96 15.55
C ALA A 148 -0.27 -2.69 15.09
N TRP A 149 -0.08 -2.53 13.78
CA TRP A 149 0.62 -1.40 13.17
C TRP A 149 -0.20 -0.74 12.06
N ALA A 150 -0.24 0.60 12.04
CA ALA A 150 -0.85 1.43 10.99
C ALA A 150 0.02 1.47 9.72
N SER A 151 0.35 0.29 9.23
CA SER A 151 1.22 0.01 8.09
C SER A 151 0.58 0.36 6.75
N ILE A 152 1.39 0.83 5.79
CA ILE A 152 0.94 1.15 4.42
C ILE A 152 2.00 0.78 3.37
N PRO A 153 1.59 0.46 2.12
CA PRO A 153 0.23 0.44 1.61
C PRO A 153 -0.59 -0.70 2.21
N VAL A 154 -1.90 -0.49 2.34
CA VAL A 154 -2.87 -1.58 2.45
C VAL A 154 -3.58 -1.67 1.10
N ALA A 155 -3.69 -2.87 0.53
CA ALA A 155 -4.56 -3.15 -0.60
C ALA A 155 -5.54 -4.26 -0.21
N VAL A 156 -6.83 -3.95 -0.17
CA VAL A 156 -7.89 -4.91 0.13
C VAL A 156 -8.68 -5.19 -1.14
N PHE A 157 -8.81 -6.46 -1.48
CA PHE A 157 -9.58 -6.94 -2.62
C PHE A 157 -10.95 -7.39 -2.12
N TYR A 158 -11.99 -6.98 -2.84
CA TYR A 158 -13.37 -7.29 -2.51
C TYR A 158 -14.11 -7.85 -3.71
N THR A 159 -15.20 -8.56 -3.44
CA THR A 159 -16.22 -8.86 -4.43
C THR A 159 -16.94 -7.59 -4.90
N LYS A 160 -17.87 -7.74 -5.85
CA LYS A 160 -18.73 -6.64 -6.31
C LYS A 160 -19.58 -6.03 -5.18
N ASP A 161 -19.90 -6.80 -4.15
CA ASP A 161 -20.78 -6.39 -3.05
C ASP A 161 -19.98 -5.96 -1.80
N LEU A 162 -18.68 -5.70 -1.96
CA LEU A 162 -17.75 -5.31 -0.88
C LEU A 162 -17.53 -6.39 0.20
N GLU A 163 -17.67 -7.66 -0.15
CA GLU A 163 -17.20 -8.76 0.71
C GLU A 163 -15.67 -8.90 0.59
N PRO A 164 -14.91 -8.86 1.69
CA PRO A 164 -13.45 -8.93 1.64
C PRO A 164 -12.98 -10.32 1.21
N LEU A 165 -11.99 -10.33 0.29
CA LEU A 165 -11.37 -11.53 -0.24
C LEU A 165 -9.94 -11.69 0.27
N TYR A 166 -9.15 -10.63 0.20
CA TYR A 166 -7.74 -10.66 0.60
C TYR A 166 -7.22 -9.27 0.94
N ARG A 167 -6.29 -9.20 1.90
CA ARG A 167 -5.62 -7.96 2.31
C ARG A 167 -4.11 -8.11 2.22
N TYR A 168 -3.48 -7.32 1.37
CA TYR A 168 -2.03 -7.18 1.25
C TYR A 168 -1.55 -5.93 2.02
N VAL A 169 -0.46 -6.05 2.78
CA VAL A 169 0.04 -4.98 3.66
C VAL A 169 1.57 -4.81 3.57
N GLU A 170 2.03 -3.56 3.41
CA GLU A 170 3.42 -3.09 3.30
C GLU A 170 4.25 -3.60 2.13
N TYR A 171 4.62 -4.88 2.12
CA TYR A 171 5.58 -5.44 1.16
C TYR A 171 5.41 -6.97 1.03
N PRO A 172 5.82 -7.58 -0.10
CA PRO A 172 5.70 -9.02 -0.25
C PRO A 172 6.56 -9.75 0.76
N ALA A 173 6.15 -10.96 1.14
CA ALA A 173 6.83 -11.78 2.14
C ALA A 173 8.32 -12.00 1.82
N ILE A 174 8.68 -12.11 0.53
CA ILE A 174 10.07 -12.30 0.08
C ILE A 174 10.94 -11.04 0.26
N TYR A 175 10.33 -9.84 0.36
CA TYR A 175 11.06 -8.61 0.61
C TYR A 175 11.29 -8.42 2.11
N HIS A 176 12.42 -8.93 2.61
CA HIS A 176 12.85 -8.77 4.01
C HIS A 176 13.36 -7.34 4.30
N LYS A 177 12.48 -6.35 4.17
CA LYS A 177 12.79 -4.91 4.23
C LYS A 177 13.56 -4.53 5.49
N ASP A 178 13.09 -4.94 6.67
CA ASP A 178 13.70 -4.55 7.94
C ASP A 178 15.17 -4.98 8.03
N ARG A 179 15.48 -6.19 7.57
CA ARG A 179 16.85 -6.71 7.51
C ARG A 179 17.71 -5.88 6.55
N ILE A 180 17.19 -5.60 5.36
CA ILE A 180 17.92 -4.85 4.33
C ILE A 180 18.15 -3.41 4.79
N VAL A 181 17.08 -2.68 5.13
CA VAL A 181 17.14 -1.28 5.56
C VAL A 181 17.95 -1.12 6.84
N GLY A 182 17.78 -2.03 7.80
CA GLY A 182 18.60 -2.08 9.01
C GLY A 182 20.09 -2.22 8.69
N THR A 183 20.45 -3.07 7.73
CA THR A 183 21.85 -3.22 7.28
C THR A 183 22.37 -1.96 6.58
N LEU A 184 21.58 -1.36 5.69
CA LEU A 184 21.98 -0.15 4.95
C LEU A 184 22.22 1.03 5.89
N ARG A 185 21.43 1.14 6.95
CA ARG A 185 21.45 2.24 7.93
C ARG A 185 22.26 1.94 9.20
N ALA A 186 22.84 0.75 9.32
CA ALA A 186 23.68 0.41 10.47
C ALA A 186 24.93 1.31 10.54
N PRO A 187 25.35 1.76 11.74
CA PRO A 187 26.57 2.53 11.91
C PRO A 187 27.81 1.71 11.52
N ARG A 188 28.85 2.38 11.02
CA ARG A 188 30.16 1.76 10.72
C ARG A 188 31.25 2.33 11.61
N PRO A 189 32.33 1.57 11.89
CA PRO A 189 33.45 2.08 12.68
C PRO A 189 34.00 3.39 12.13
N GLY A 190 34.14 4.40 12.99
CA GLY A 190 34.66 5.73 12.64
C GLY A 190 33.63 6.71 12.06
N GLU A 191 32.37 6.32 11.87
CA GLU A 191 31.32 7.25 11.45
C GLU A 191 30.69 7.99 12.64
N THR A 192 30.46 9.29 12.47
CA THR A 192 29.51 10.06 13.28
C THR A 192 28.06 9.69 12.93
N ARG A 193 27.10 10.08 13.79
CA ARG A 193 25.67 9.83 13.55
C ARG A 193 25.19 10.46 12.24
N GLU A 194 25.63 11.68 11.94
CA GLU A 194 25.29 12.43 10.74
C GLU A 194 25.85 11.74 9.49
N GLN A 195 27.08 11.24 9.56
CA GLN A 195 27.70 10.48 8.47
C GLN A 195 26.98 9.15 8.22
N THR A 196 26.63 8.40 9.28
CA THR A 196 25.84 7.17 9.17
C THR A 196 24.47 7.46 8.54
N GLN A 197 23.77 8.50 8.97
CA GLN A 197 22.48 8.89 8.40
C GLN A 197 22.59 9.22 6.91
N ALA A 198 23.52 10.12 6.54
CA ALA A 198 23.71 10.54 5.17
C ALA A 198 24.10 9.37 4.24
N ARG A 199 24.97 8.47 4.70
CA ARG A 199 25.31 7.24 3.95
C ARG A 199 24.10 6.30 3.84
N GLY A 200 23.40 6.08 4.94
CA GLY A 200 22.23 5.20 5.00
C GLY A 200 21.12 5.66 4.05
N ASP A 201 20.87 6.96 3.98
CA ASP A 201 19.88 7.53 3.06
C ASP A 201 20.32 7.42 1.59
N ARG A 202 21.59 7.67 1.27
CA ARG A 202 22.11 7.41 -0.09
C ARG A 202 21.99 5.95 -0.49
N ALA A 203 22.34 5.03 0.41
CA ALA A 203 22.25 3.59 0.15
C ALA A 203 20.79 3.11 0.01
N PHE A 204 19.89 3.66 0.82
CA PHE A 204 18.45 3.40 0.71
C PHE A 204 17.91 3.89 -0.64
N MET A 205 18.24 5.12 -1.06
CA MET A 205 17.83 5.66 -2.36
C MET A 205 18.38 4.83 -3.53
N ALA A 206 19.66 4.43 -3.48
CA ALA A 206 20.24 3.55 -4.49
C ALA A 206 19.52 2.19 -4.58
N MET A 207 19.03 1.65 -3.46
CA MET A 207 18.21 0.45 -3.45
C MET A 207 16.82 0.69 -4.07
N LEU A 208 16.17 1.83 -3.80
CA LEU A 208 14.91 2.20 -4.46
C LEU A 208 15.05 2.38 -5.97
N GLU A 209 16.21 2.85 -6.44
CA GLU A 209 16.54 3.02 -7.86
C GLU A 209 17.01 1.73 -8.54
N SER A 210 17.31 0.69 -7.75
CA SER A 210 17.79 -0.58 -8.27
C SER A 210 16.67 -1.38 -8.95
N PRO A 211 17.01 -2.33 -9.84
CA PRO A 211 16.03 -3.24 -10.45
C PRO A 211 15.25 -4.07 -9.41
N PHE A 212 15.84 -4.34 -8.24
CA PHE A 212 15.19 -5.13 -7.19
C PHE A 212 13.92 -4.48 -6.65
N PHE A 213 13.83 -3.15 -6.70
CA PHE A 213 12.61 -2.46 -6.27
C PHE A 213 11.41 -2.85 -7.16
N HIS A 214 11.64 -3.03 -8.46
CA HIS A 214 10.63 -3.56 -9.38
C HIS A 214 10.41 -5.07 -9.19
N VAL A 215 11.47 -5.85 -8.94
CA VAL A 215 11.35 -7.29 -8.63
C VAL A 215 10.39 -7.51 -7.45
N TRP A 216 10.53 -6.74 -6.38
CA TRP A 216 9.62 -6.82 -5.22
C TRP A 216 8.21 -6.32 -5.55
N ALA A 217 8.06 -5.33 -6.43
CA ALA A 217 6.75 -4.90 -6.89
C ALA A 217 6.01 -6.05 -7.63
N CYS A 218 6.72 -6.78 -8.49
CA CYS A 218 6.20 -7.97 -9.17
C CYS A 218 5.87 -9.10 -8.19
N ALA A 219 6.75 -9.38 -7.23
CA ALA A 219 6.50 -10.39 -6.20
C ALA A 219 5.26 -10.07 -5.35
N GLY A 220 4.97 -8.79 -5.11
CA GLY A 220 3.72 -8.35 -4.47
C GLY A 220 2.49 -8.75 -5.27
N ILE A 221 2.53 -8.58 -6.60
CA ILE A 221 1.45 -9.02 -7.49
C ILE A 221 1.30 -10.54 -7.49
N ASP A 222 2.40 -11.30 -7.55
CA ASP A 222 2.35 -12.76 -7.52
C ASP A 222 1.73 -13.27 -6.21
N GLN A 223 2.11 -12.66 -5.07
CA GLN A 223 1.53 -12.99 -3.77
C GLN A 223 0.02 -12.68 -3.73
N ILE A 224 -0.40 -11.52 -4.24
CA ILE A 224 -1.82 -11.14 -4.31
C ILE A 224 -2.62 -12.15 -5.14
N LEU A 225 -2.14 -12.48 -6.33
CA LEU A 225 -2.82 -13.42 -7.23
C LEU A 225 -2.95 -14.81 -6.61
N SER A 226 -1.86 -15.29 -6.00
CA SER A 226 -1.85 -16.58 -5.31
C SER A 226 -2.86 -16.61 -4.17
N ALA A 227 -2.90 -15.57 -3.33
CA ALA A 227 -3.80 -15.51 -2.20
C ALA A 227 -5.28 -15.41 -2.62
N LEU A 228 -5.57 -14.65 -3.69
CA LEU A 228 -6.92 -14.57 -4.25
C LEU A 228 -7.39 -15.91 -4.83
N TYR A 229 -6.51 -16.65 -5.50
CA TYR A 229 -6.82 -17.99 -5.98
C TYR A 229 -7.10 -18.95 -4.82
N GLU A 230 -6.24 -18.95 -3.80
CA GLU A 230 -6.43 -19.76 -2.59
C GLU A 230 -7.78 -19.44 -1.95
N ARG A 231 -8.09 -18.16 -1.73
CA ARG A 231 -9.37 -17.69 -1.16
C ARG A 231 -10.57 -18.23 -1.93
N LEU A 232 -10.49 -18.27 -3.25
CA LEU A 232 -11.56 -18.74 -4.12
C LEU A 232 -11.74 -20.26 -4.06
N VAL A 233 -10.66 -21.02 -3.94
CA VAL A 233 -10.68 -22.49 -3.98
C VAL A 233 -11.04 -23.09 -2.62
N VAL A 234 -10.45 -22.57 -1.55
CA VAL A 234 -10.58 -23.18 -0.21
C VAL A 234 -11.36 -22.33 0.79
N GLY A 235 -11.83 -21.14 0.41
CA GLY A 235 -12.56 -20.23 1.30
C GLY A 235 -11.64 -19.42 2.21
N SER A 236 -12.18 -18.88 3.32
CA SER A 236 -11.38 -18.12 4.28
C SER A 236 -10.55 -19.08 5.10
N LEU A 237 -9.27 -18.77 5.31
CA LEU A 237 -8.52 -19.36 6.41
C LEU A 237 -9.17 -18.93 7.73
N GLU A 238 -9.40 -19.86 8.65
CA GLU A 238 -9.91 -19.52 9.99
C GLU A 238 -9.02 -18.43 10.62
N GLY A 239 -9.61 -17.27 10.93
CA GLY A 239 -8.91 -16.17 11.58
C GLY A 239 -8.26 -15.12 10.67
N GLN A 240 -8.44 -15.18 9.35
CA GLN A 240 -8.20 -14.02 8.47
C GLN A 240 -9.49 -13.64 7.72
N PRO A 241 -9.82 -12.34 7.58
CA PRO A 241 -10.93 -11.90 6.73
C PRO A 241 -10.72 -12.34 5.27
#